data_AF-A0A971HU05-F1
#
_entry.id   AF-A0A971HU05-F1
#
_cell.length_a   1.000
_cell.length_b   1.000
_cell.length_c   1.000
_cell.angle_alpha   90.00
_cell.angle_beta   90.00
_cell.angle_gamma   90.00
#
_symmetry.space_group_name_H-M   'P 1'
#
loop_
_entity.id
_entity.type
_entity.pdbx_description
1 polymer ?
#
loop_
_entity_poly.entity_id
_entity_poly.type
_entity_poly.pdbx_seq_one_letter_code
_entity_poly.pdbx_strand_id
1 'polypeptide(L)' 'MAVPNRGKRGGVRIIYMIVCIGELICFLDAYTKNAKETLTAEDARKLSRLAELIRKEYGDEKKS' A
#
# COMPACT_ATOMS: atom_id res chain seq x y z
N MET A 1 32.13 18.69 -15.31
CA MET A 1 30.91 19.51 -15.47
C MET A 1 29.71 18.64 -15.11
N ALA A 2 28.96 18.97 -14.05
CA ALA A 2 27.80 18.19 -13.61
C ALA A 2 26.54 18.71 -14.32
N VAL A 3 25.75 17.83 -14.90
CA VAL A 3 24.52 18.18 -15.64
C VAL A 3 23.49 18.75 -14.64
N PRO A 4 23.01 20.00 -14.82
CA PRO A 4 21.90 20.51 -14.01
C PRO A 4 20.62 19.79 -14.48
N ASN A 5 19.76 19.38 -13.53
CA ASN A 5 18.62 18.45 -13.69
C ASN A 5 18.90 16.94 -13.63
N ARG A 6 19.87 16.49 -12.81
CA ARG A 6 19.85 15.10 -12.32
C ARG A 6 18.65 14.94 -11.37
N GLY A 7 17.52 14.53 -11.95
CA GLY A 7 16.17 14.56 -11.37
C GLY A 7 16.08 14.03 -9.94
N LYS A 8 15.10 14.54 -9.18
CA LYS A 8 14.78 14.10 -7.82
C LYS A 8 14.68 12.56 -7.81
N ARG A 9 15.74 11.88 -7.35
CA ARG A 9 15.80 10.43 -7.09
C ARG A 9 14.95 10.07 -5.87
N GLY A 10 13.70 10.53 -5.84
CA GLY A 10 12.76 10.22 -4.78
C GLY A 10 12.16 8.86 -5.07
N GLY A 11 12.65 7.80 -4.41
CA GLY A 11 11.98 6.50 -4.44
C GLY A 11 10.52 6.62 -3.99
N VAL A 12 9.68 5.66 -4.38
CA VAL A 12 8.30 5.55 -3.89
C VAL A 12 8.22 4.43 -2.85
N ARG A 13 7.41 4.61 -1.81
CA ARG A 13 7.01 3.56 -0.87
C ARG A 13 5.59 3.13 -1.21
N ILE A 14 5.37 1.82 -1.24
CA ILE A 14 4.07 1.21 -1.51
C ILE A 14 3.70 0.36 -0.30
N ILE A 15 2.47 0.51 0.17
CA ILE A 15 1.86 -0.36 1.17
C ILE A 15 0.97 -1.32 0.42
N TYR A 16 1.19 -2.61 0.60
CA TYR A 16 0.45 -3.66 -0.11
C TYR A 16 -0.04 -4.75 0.84
N MET A 17 -1.07 -5.45 0.40
CA MET A 17 -1.63 -6.63 1.04
C MET A 17 -1.67 -7.75 0.02
N ILE A 18 -1.17 -8.93 0.41
CA ILE A 18 -1.26 -10.15 -0.39
C ILE A 18 -2.50 -10.92 0.08
N VAL A 19 -3.34 -11.30 -0.86
CA VAL A 19 -4.50 -12.17 -0.63
C VAL A 19 -4.21 -13.51 -1.30
N CYS A 20 -4.03 -14.56 -0.51
CA CYS A 20 -3.67 -15.89 -1.04
C CYS A 20 -4.84 -16.56 -1.79
N ILE A 21 -6.07 -16.15 -1.52
CA ILE A 21 -7.26 -16.59 -2.26
C ILE A 21 -7.26 -15.83 -3.60
N GLY A 22 -7.09 -16.56 -4.71
CA GLY A 22 -7.03 -15.97 -6.05
C GLY A 22 -5.70 -15.28 -6.42
N GLU A 23 -4.61 -15.51 -5.66
CA GLU A 23 -3.25 -14.98 -5.94
C GLU A 23 -3.20 -13.48 -6.24
N LEU A 24 -4.01 -12.68 -5.53
CA LEU A 24 -4.15 -11.25 -5.78
C LEU A 24 -3.21 -10.42 -4.89
N ILE A 25 -2.55 -9.43 -5.49
CA ILE A 25 -1.78 -8.41 -4.77
C ILE A 25 -2.55 -7.09 -4.82
N CYS A 26 -2.94 -6.58 -3.66
CA CYS A 26 -3.66 -5.32 -3.52
C CYS A 26 -2.70 -4.21 -3.05
N PHE A 27 -2.58 -3.15 -3.82
CA PHE A 27 -1.85 -1.94 -3.39
C PHE A 27 -2.80 -1.01 -2.64
N LEU A 28 -2.52 -0.76 -1.36
CA LEU A 28 -3.40 0.02 -0.46
C LEU A 28 -3.08 1.52 -0.48
N ASP A 29 -1.80 1.87 -0.58
CA ASP A 29 -1.34 3.26 -0.63
C ASP A 29 0.04 3.34 -1.30
N ALA A 30 0.34 4.49 -1.92
CA ALA A 30 1.62 4.78 -2.54
C ALA A 30 2.01 6.24 -2.31
N TYR A 31 3.21 6.46 -1.77
CA TYR A 31 3.70 7.79 -1.44
C TYR A 31 5.20 7.93 -1.71
N THR A 32 5.65 9.15 -2.00
CA THR A 32 7.08 9.38 -2.22
C THR A 32 7.88 9.16 -0.93
N LYS A 33 9.15 8.75 -1.03
CA LYS A 33 10.03 8.45 0.11
C LYS A 33 10.12 9.59 1.14
N ASN A 34 9.89 10.83 0.73
CA ASN A 34 9.97 11.98 1.63
C ASN A 34 8.59 12.50 2.06
N ALA A 35 7.49 11.86 1.64
CA ALA A 35 6.14 12.31 1.96
C ALA A 35 5.67 11.87 3.35
N LYS A 36 6.00 10.63 3.74
CA LYS A 36 5.66 10.06 5.04
C LYS A 36 6.81 9.19 5.53
N GLU A 37 7.25 9.40 6.77
CA GLU A 37 8.24 8.54 7.44
C GLU A 37 7.60 7.66 8.51
N THR A 38 6.53 8.14 9.15
CA THR A 38 5.82 7.46 10.22
C THR A 38 4.37 7.22 9.82
N LEU A 39 3.88 5.99 10.04
CA LEU A 39 2.45 5.71 9.96
C LEU A 39 1.78 6.20 11.25
N THR A 40 0.89 7.17 11.12
CA THR A 40 0.10 7.65 12.26
C THR A 40 -0.95 6.61 12.66
N ALA A 41 -1.51 6.75 13.86
CA ALA A 41 -2.62 5.92 14.29
C ALA A 41 -3.84 6.04 13.36
N GLU A 42 -4.03 7.21 12.73
CA GLU A 42 -5.10 7.43 11.76
C GLU A 42 -4.82 6.69 10.44
N ASP A 43 -3.58 6.73 9.94
CA ASP A 43 -3.17 5.97 8.75
C ASP A 43 -3.38 4.47 8.98
N ALA A 44 -2.98 3.96 10.16
CA ALA A 44 -3.18 2.56 10.52
C ALA A 44 -4.67 2.16 10.55
N ARG A 45 -5.55 3.02 11.09
CA ARG A 45 -7.01 2.79 11.08
C ARG A 45 -7.57 2.75 9.66
N LYS A 46 -7.13 3.67 8.78
CA LYS A 46 -7.55 3.69 7.37
C LYS A 46 -7.12 2.42 6.65
N LEU A 47 -5.86 2.01 6.81
CA LEU A 47 -5.32 0.78 6.21
C LEU A 47 -6.03 -0.47 6.73
N SER A 48 -6.32 -0.55 8.04
CA SER A 48 -7.08 -1.66 8.63
C SER A 48 -8.48 -1.77 8.01
N ARG A 49 -9.17 -0.65 7.84
CA ARG A 49 -10.51 -0.63 7.23
C ARG A 49 -10.47 -1.09 5.77
N LEU A 50 -9.46 -0.68 5.00
CA LEU A 50 -9.27 -1.15 3.63
C LEU A 50 -8.99 -2.66 3.59
N ALA A 51 -8.15 -3.16 4.49
CA ALA A 51 -7.86 -4.58 4.59
C ALA A 51 -9.11 -5.41 4.95
N GLU A 52 -9.96 -4.93 5.85
CA GLU A 52 -11.24 -5.57 6.18
C GLU A 52 -12.19 -5.64 4.99
N LEU A 53 -12.30 -4.55 4.21
CA LEU A 53 -13.12 -4.53 2.99
C LEU A 53 -12.61 -5.54 1.97
N ILE A 54 -11.30 -5.59 1.74
CA ILE A 54 -10.67 -6.56 0.83
C ILE A 54 -10.90 -8.00 1.33
N ARG A 55 -10.77 -8.25 2.63
CA ARG A 55 -11.08 -9.56 3.20
C ARG A 55 -12.53 -9.95 3.04
N LYS A 56 -13.47 -9.01 3.14
CA LYS A 56 -14.89 -9.31 2.94
C LYS A 56 -15.19 -9.64 1.47
N GLU A 57 -14.56 -8.92 0.54
CA GLU A 57 -14.77 -9.12 -0.89
C GLU A 57 -14.14 -10.42 -1.40
N TYR A 58 -12.92 -10.74 -0.94
CA TYR A 58 -12.11 -11.85 -1.47
C TYR A 58 -11.89 -13.01 -0.49
N GLY A 59 -12.33 -12.89 0.77
CA GLY A 59 -12.06 -13.85 1.84
C GLY A 59 -13.18 -14.84 2.15
N ASP A 60 -14.34 -14.72 1.49
CA ASP A 60 -15.55 -15.52 1.80
C ASP A 60 -15.83 -16.64 0.78
N GLU A 61 -14.83 -17.15 0.05
CA GLU A 61 -14.98 -18.36 -0.78
C GLU A 61 -14.91 -19.68 0.00
N LYS A 62 -14.97 -19.64 1.34
CA LYS A 62 -15.14 -20.85 2.17
C LYS A 62 -16.40 -20.79 3.03
N LYS A 63 -17.54 -20.93 2.38
CA LYS A 63 -18.73 -21.58 2.95
C LYS A 63 -19.49 -22.35 1.85
N SER A 64 -19.01 -23.54 1.54
CA SER A 64 -19.84 -24.63 1.02
C SER A 64 -19.54 -25.91 1.78
#